data_AF-A0A1Q5PDH3-F1
#
_entry.id   AF-A0A1Q5PDH3-F1
#
_cell.length_a   1.000
_cell.length_b   1.000
_cell.length_c   1.000
_cell.angle_alpha   90.00
_cell.angle_beta   90.00
_cell.angle_gamma   90.00
#
_symmetry.space_group_name_H-M   'P 1'
#
loop_
_entity.id
_entity.type
_entity.pdbx_description
1 polymer ?
#
loop_
_entity_poly.entity_id
_entity_poly.type
_entity_poly.pdbx_seq_one_letter_code
_entity_poly.pdbx_strand_id
1 'polypeptide(L)'
;MIKQPGVFIERVETELKKLGYSFDHGFVKYYDEQVHYENMKPFHKPKAFDYQKEFRFYVDNEKNKPLRINIGSMKSYCKIFDAKDLIGLKLETKPKYS
;
A
#
# COMPACT_ATOMS: atom_id res chain seq x y z
N MET A 1 12.67 -0.93 -3.09
CA MET A 1 11.52 -1.76 -3.55
C MET A 1 11.31 -2.94 -2.61
N ILE A 2 10.08 -3.19 -2.15
CA ILE A 2 9.75 -4.36 -1.33
C ILE A 2 9.75 -5.61 -2.21
N LYS A 3 10.47 -6.66 -1.79
CA LYS A 3 10.61 -7.93 -2.51
C LYS A 3 9.71 -9.03 -1.96
N GLN A 4 9.38 -8.95 -0.67
CA GLN A 4 8.47 -9.88 0.00
C GLN A 4 7.35 -9.06 0.66
N PRO A 5 6.30 -8.68 -0.11
CA PRO A 5 5.24 -7.82 0.39
C PRO A 5 4.49 -8.43 1.58
N GLY A 6 4.32 -9.75 1.64
CA GLY A 6 3.72 -10.44 2.78
C GLY A 6 4.46 -10.17 4.10
N VAL A 7 5.79 -10.27 4.10
CA VAL A 7 6.62 -9.98 5.27
C VAL A 7 6.49 -8.51 5.68
N PHE A 8 6.46 -7.58 4.72
CA PHE A 8 6.25 -6.17 5.03
C PHE A 8 4.89 -5.91 5.69
N ILE A 9 3.82 -6.47 5.12
CA ILE A 9 2.46 -6.35 5.67
C ILE A 9 2.42 -6.92 7.09
N GLU A 10 2.91 -8.15 7.29
CA GLU A 10 2.95 -8.81 8.60
C GLU A 10 3.69 -7.97 9.66
N ARG A 11 4.81 -7.33 9.28
CA ARG A 11 5.57 -6.46 10.19
C ARG A 11 4.79 -5.20 10.58
N VAL A 12 4.06 -4.60 9.63
CA VAL A 12 3.17 -3.46 9.91
C VAL A 12 2.03 -3.89 10.84
N GLU A 13 1.35 -5.00 10.52
CA GLU A 13 0.27 -5.54 11.36
C GLU A 13 0.75 -5.84 12.78
N THR A 14 1.90 -6.47 12.92
CA THR A 14 2.47 -6.86 14.22
C THR A 14 2.68 -5.64 15.10
N GLU A 15 3.25 -4.56 14.55
CA GLU A 15 3.50 -3.34 15.31
C GLU A 15 2.19 -2.60 15.65
N LEU A 16 1.23 -2.55 14.73
CA LEU A 16 -0.08 -1.94 14.99
C LEU A 16 -0.86 -2.70 16.07
N LYS A 17 -0.88 -4.05 16.01
CA LYS A 17 -1.47 -4.91 17.04
C LYS A 17 -0.83 -4.68 18.40
N LYS A 18 0.50 -4.61 18.45
CA LYS A 18 1.26 -4.35 19.68
C LYS A 18 0.93 -2.98 20.30
N LEU A 19 0.70 -1.97 19.47
CA LEU A 19 0.30 -0.63 19.91
C LEU A 19 -1.20 -0.52 20.24
N GLY A 20 -1.98 -1.59 20.04
CA GLY A 20 -3.40 -1.64 20.37
C GLY A 20 -4.31 -0.93 19.37
N TYR A 21 -3.86 -0.71 18.13
CA TYR A 21 -4.68 -0.06 17.10
C TYR A 21 -5.60 -1.05 16.39
N SER A 22 -6.81 -0.59 16.08
CA SER A 22 -7.67 -1.18 15.05
C SER A 22 -7.23 -0.69 13.67
N PHE A 23 -7.13 -1.60 12.71
CA PHE A 23 -6.69 -1.27 11.36
C PHE A 23 -7.24 -2.25 10.32
N ASP A 24 -7.17 -1.84 9.06
CA ASP A 24 -7.47 -2.64 7.88
C ASP A 24 -6.46 -2.29 6.78
N HIS A 25 -6.25 -3.19 5.83
CA HIS A 25 -5.41 -2.92 4.66
C HIS A 25 -5.87 -3.72 3.43
N GLY A 26 -5.60 -3.18 2.25
CA GLY A 26 -6.01 -3.81 1.02
C GLY A 26 -5.96 -2.92 -0.22
N PHE A 27 -6.25 -3.53 -1.36
CA PHE A 27 -6.38 -2.82 -2.62
C PHE A 27 -7.63 -1.94 -2.63
N VAL A 28 -7.47 -0.75 -3.21
CA VAL A 28 -8.59 0.15 -3.45
C VAL A 28 -9.48 -0.40 -4.56
N LYS A 29 -10.79 -0.45 -4.32
CA LYS A 29 -11.82 -0.78 -5.30
C LYS A 29 -12.23 0.49 -6.03
N TYR A 30 -12.18 0.42 -7.36
CA TYR A 30 -12.51 1.52 -8.23
C TYR A 30 -13.92 1.35 -8.78
N TYR A 31 -14.76 2.36 -8.63
CA TYR A 31 -16.17 2.31 -9.03
C TYR A 31 -16.52 3.36 -10.07
N ASP A 32 -17.45 3.01 -10.96
CA ASP A 32 -18.14 3.96 -11.84
C ASP A 32 -19.09 4.83 -10.99
N GLU A 33 -19.21 6.13 -11.30
CA GLU A 33 -19.80 7.21 -10.47
C GLU A 33 -21.26 7.01 -10.01
N GLN A 34 -21.87 5.86 -10.26
CA GLN A 34 -23.22 5.47 -9.89
C GLN A 34 -23.31 4.70 -8.55
N VAL A 35 -22.24 4.65 -7.74
CA VAL A 35 -22.28 3.96 -6.44
C VAL A 35 -23.00 4.79 -5.39
N HIS A 36 -24.00 4.19 -4.75
CA HIS A 36 -24.67 4.75 -3.57
C HIS A 36 -23.64 4.99 -2.45
N TYR A 37 -23.47 6.26 -2.06
CA TYR A 37 -22.48 6.73 -1.09
C TYR A 37 -22.59 6.11 0.31
N GLU A 38 -23.75 5.52 0.61
CA GLU A 38 -24.14 4.99 1.93
C GLU A 38 -23.22 3.87 2.43
N ASN A 39 -22.46 3.21 1.56
CA ASN A 39 -21.54 2.13 1.89
C ASN A 39 -20.05 2.41 1.57
N MET A 40 -19.67 3.68 1.38
CA MET A 40 -18.28 4.02 1.07
C MET A 40 -17.34 3.79 2.26
N LYS A 41 -16.54 2.73 2.14
CA LYS A 41 -15.38 2.47 3.00
C LYS A 41 -14.12 3.23 2.52
N PRO A 42 -13.10 3.41 3.37
CA PRO A 42 -11.81 4.01 3.00
C PRO A 42 -11.06 3.35 1.83
N PHE A 43 -11.52 2.19 1.35
CA PHE A 43 -10.94 1.45 0.23
C PHE A 43 -11.72 1.61 -1.08
N HIS A 44 -12.57 2.64 -1.21
CA HIS A 44 -13.27 2.93 -2.45
C HIS A 44 -12.80 4.25 -3.06
N LYS A 45 -12.64 4.30 -4.38
CA LYS A 45 -12.23 5.50 -5.11
C LYS A 45 -12.94 5.58 -6.49
N PRO A 46 -13.24 6.77 -7.02
CA PRO A 46 -13.77 6.88 -8.37
C PRO A 46 -12.83 6.28 -9.41
N LYS A 47 -13.41 5.64 -10.44
CA LYS A 47 -12.67 4.99 -11.54
C LYS A 47 -11.77 5.94 -12.32
N ALA A 48 -12.05 7.24 -12.33
CA ALA A 48 -11.15 8.27 -12.86
C ALA A 48 -9.72 8.19 -12.27
N PHE A 49 -9.56 7.59 -11.08
CA PHE A 49 -8.26 7.42 -10.41
C PHE A 49 -7.70 5.99 -10.46
N ASP A 50 -8.27 5.10 -11.29
CA ASP A 50 -7.84 3.70 -11.40
C ASP A 50 -6.39 3.55 -11.86
N TYR A 51 -5.85 4.55 -12.57
CA TYR A 51 -4.44 4.59 -12.98
C TYR A 51 -3.44 4.56 -11.80
N GLN A 52 -3.87 4.91 -10.58
CA GLN A 52 -2.99 4.95 -9.40
C GLN A 52 -2.71 3.56 -8.81
N LYS A 53 -3.62 2.58 -9.02
CA LYS A 53 -3.49 1.19 -8.55
C LYS A 53 -3.02 1.08 -7.08
N GLU A 54 -3.78 1.71 -6.18
CA GLU A 54 -3.42 1.86 -4.77
C GLU A 54 -3.61 0.59 -3.94
N PHE A 55 -2.67 0.38 -3.01
CA PHE A 55 -2.81 -0.47 -1.83
C PHE A 55 -2.73 0.43 -0.59
N ARG A 56 -3.69 0.32 0.34
CA ARG A 56 -3.84 1.23 1.48
C ARG A 56 -3.70 0.48 2.80
N PHE A 57 -3.10 1.15 3.78
CA PHE A 57 -3.27 0.84 5.20
C PHE A 57 -4.16 1.92 5.79
N TYR A 58 -5.20 1.52 6.51
CA TYR A 58 -6.11 2.41 7.23
C TYR A 58 -6.06 2.05 8.72
N VAL A 59 -5.85 3.04 9.58
CA VAL A 59 -5.70 2.83 11.02
C VAL A 59 -6.65 3.80 11.71
N ASP A 60 -7.46 3.30 12.64
CA ASP A 60 -8.31 4.13 13.47
C ASP A 60 -7.43 4.91 14.46
N ASN A 61 -7.24 6.20 14.16
CA ASN A 61 -6.43 7.10 14.95
C ASN A 61 -7.28 8.28 15.41
N GLU A 62 -7.88 8.14 16.59
CA GLU A 62 -8.75 9.17 17.20
C GLU A 62 -8.02 10.49 17.44
N LYS A 63 -6.69 10.45 17.55
CA LYS A 63 -5.86 11.65 17.70
C LYS A 63 -5.53 12.17 16.30
N ASN A 64 -5.93 13.40 16.00
CA ASN A 64 -5.53 14.10 14.77
C ASN A 64 -4.05 14.53 14.82
N LYS A 65 -3.15 13.55 14.94
CA LYS A 65 -1.70 13.66 14.97
C LYS A 65 -1.10 12.52 14.14
N PRO A 66 0.07 12.73 13.50
CA PRO A 66 0.73 11.67 12.75
C PRO A 66 0.99 10.43 13.62
N LEU A 67 0.53 9.26 13.15
CA LEU A 67 0.87 7.98 13.74
C LEU A 67 2.28 7.58 13.33
N ARG A 68 3.15 7.29 14.31
CA ARG A 68 4.50 6.77 14.08
C ARG A 68 4.56 5.32 14.54
N ILE A 69 5.02 4.44 13.66
CA ILE A 69 5.26 3.01 13.95
C ILE A 69 6.69 2.63 13.59
N ASN A 70 7.23 1.59 14.22
CA ASN A 70 8.55 1.05 13.92
C ASN A 70 8.45 -0.43 13.51
N ILE A 71 8.70 -0.72 12.24
CA ILE A 71 8.66 -2.08 11.68
C ILE A 71 10.03 -2.77 11.63
N GLY A 72 11.05 -2.14 12.22
CA GLY A 72 12.43 -2.60 12.20
C GLY A 72 13.12 -2.45 10.84
N SER A 73 14.27 -3.12 10.70
CA SER A 73 15.06 -3.08 9.47
C SER A 73 14.35 -3.79 8.31
N MET A 74 14.33 -3.16 7.14
CA MET A 74 13.74 -3.73 5.92
C MET A 74 14.75 -4.51 5.05
N LYS A 75 16.04 -4.50 5.40
CA LYS A 75 17.14 -4.97 4.54
C LYS A 75 16.96 -6.41 4.02
N SER A 76 16.31 -7.29 4.79
CA SER A 76 16.11 -8.70 4.42
C SER A 76 14.96 -8.94 3.43
N TYR A 77 14.03 -8.00 3.28
CA TYR A 77 12.84 -8.16 2.44
C TYR A 77 12.62 -7.00 1.46
N CYS A 78 13.59 -6.10 1.34
CA CYS A 78 13.60 -5.04 0.35
C CYS A 78 14.92 -5.02 -0.43
N LYS A 79 14.84 -4.55 -1.68
CA LYS A 79 16.02 -4.17 -2.46
C LYS A 79 16.19 -2.66 -2.38
N ILE A 80 17.34 -2.23 -1.89
CA ILE A 80 17.82 -0.85 -1.93
C ILE A 80 18.44 -0.63 -3.32
N PHE A 81 18.17 0.53 -3.89
CA PHE A 81 18.77 0.97 -5.15
C PHE A 81 19.40 2.33 -4.89
N ASP A 82 20.59 2.57 -5.43
CA ASP A 82 21.13 3.92 -5.45
C ASP A 82 20.39 4.74 -6.51
N ALA A 83 20.25 6.05 -6.28
CA ALA A 83 19.58 6.93 -7.24
C ALA A 83 20.24 6.88 -8.64
N LYS A 84 21.57 6.72 -8.69
CA LYS A 84 22.33 6.55 -9.95
C LYS A 84 21.91 5.29 -10.73
N ASP A 85 21.51 4.23 -10.05
CA ASP A 85 21.08 2.96 -10.68
C ASP A 85 19.69 3.09 -11.31
N LEU A 86 18.95 4.15 -10.98
CA LEU A 86 17.65 4.48 -11.55
C LEU A 86 17.75 5.32 -12.82
N ILE A 87 18.91 5.92 -13.10
CA ILE A 87 19.14 6.72 -14.31
C ILE A 87 19.29 5.78 -15.50
N GLY A 88 18.34 5.84 -16.45
CA GLY A 88 18.37 5.02 -17.68
C GLY A 88 17.58 3.71 -17.62
N LEU A 89 16.83 3.48 -16.54
CA LEU A 89 15.92 2.32 -16.44
C LEU A 89 14.84 2.40 -17.51
N LYS A 90 14.77 1.39 -18.38
CA LYS A 90 13.70 1.22 -19.37
C LYS A 90 12.75 0.12 -18.92
N LEU A 91 11.46 0.38 -19.03
CA LEU A 91 10.43 -0.63 -18.84
C LEU A 91 10.32 -1.45 -20.12
N GLU A 92 10.74 -2.71 -20.07
CA GLU A 92 10.53 -3.64 -21.17
C GLU A 92 9.25 -4.45 -20.90
N THR A 93 8.34 -4.45 -21.86
CA THR A 93 7.17 -5.33 -21.85
C THR A 93 7.62 -6.71 -22.31
N LYS A 94 7.45 -7.73 -21.45
CA LYS A 94 7.59 -9.11 -21.92
C LYS A 94 6.41 -9.43 -22.86
N PRO A 95 6.65 -9.95 -24.07
CA PRO A 95 5.56 -10.37 -24.95
C PRO A 95 4.74 -11.44 -24.23
N LYS A 96 3.41 -11.33 -24.30
CA LYS A 96 2.51 -12.40 -23.88
C LYS A 96 2.81 -13.59 -24.79
N TYR A 97 3.23 -14.71 -24.21
CA TYR A 97 3.31 -15.97 -24.93
C TYR A 97 1.90 -16.26 -25.50
N SER A 98 1.83 -16.36 -26.82
CA SER A 98 0.65 -16.73 -27.63
C SER A 98 0.30 -18.20 -27.47
#